data_AF-A0A0V0S4S2-F1
#
_entry.id   AF-A0A0V0S4S2-F1
#
_cell.length_a   1.000
_cell.length_b   1.000
_cell.length_c   1.000
_cell.angle_alpha   90.00
_cell.angle_beta   90.00
_cell.angle_gamma   90.00
#
_symmetry.space_group_name_H-M   'P 1'
#
loop_
_entity.id
_entity.type
_entity.pdbx_description
1 polymer ?
#
loop_
_entity_poly.entity_id
_entity_poly.type
_entity_poly.pdbx_seq_one_letter_code
_entity_poly.pdbx_strand_id
1 'polypeptide(L)'
;MFKLCVGMKTFRLFTWVNEQLLNRSTYRAYLDLVPLFHPEVSIDEDWNAEEKKKIYAFLDEIMHTKVFNLMWEFLLEKKLVPEDKFQFKNLLFTQWFGLYTRSHGHLGSSGFEHVFIGEWRKHIVEGQHYWLRFYSLEKQGHINYKGWLLHDKNVAATIHYDWRSHHKEIGGFLIGSSPEFDFSLFTLCFNAKRGQNACKVLIDEFPIHVTSFRIEHKPFINVFMNSRVKEKFQENNAVNDIQSNTTGQITYICLSTTPWIIEVVTKYEKQEYQSRKC
;
A
#
# COMPACT_ATOMS: atom_id res chain seq x y z
N MET A 1 -46.01 -18.63 0.83
CA MET A 1 -45.42 -17.33 0.45
C MET A 1 -44.46 -16.92 1.56
N PHE A 2 -43.17 -17.23 1.42
CA PHE A 2 -42.18 -16.90 2.45
C PHE A 2 -41.67 -15.47 2.23
N LYS A 3 -41.91 -14.59 3.20
CA LYS A 3 -41.37 -13.23 3.20
C LYS A 3 -39.95 -13.33 3.76
N LEU A 4 -38.95 -13.33 2.87
CA LEU A 4 -37.55 -13.29 3.28
C LEU A 4 -37.27 -11.88 3.83
N CYS A 5 -37.26 -11.72 5.15
CA CYS A 5 -36.61 -10.57 5.78
C CYS A 5 -35.10 -10.78 5.68
N VAL A 6 -34.52 -10.47 4.52
CA VAL A 6 -33.06 -10.31 4.40
C VAL A 6 -32.71 -8.99 5.07
N GLY A 7 -32.58 -8.99 6.39
CA GLY A 7 -31.73 -8.00 7.02
C GLY A 7 -30.33 -8.21 6.43
N MET A 8 -29.82 -7.26 5.64
CA MET A 8 -28.44 -7.31 5.16
C MET A 8 -27.53 -7.34 6.38
N LYS A 9 -27.07 -8.53 6.76
CA LYS A 9 -26.06 -8.69 7.79
C LYS A 9 -24.77 -8.14 7.18
N THR A 10 -24.45 -6.88 7.46
CA THR A 10 -23.18 -6.27 7.06
C THR A 10 -22.07 -7.02 7.77
N PHE A 11 -21.30 -7.81 7.03
CA PHE A 11 -20.11 -8.45 7.55
C PHE A 11 -19.04 -7.37 7.75
N ARG A 12 -18.31 -7.44 8.86
CA ARG A 12 -17.14 -6.60 9.11
C ARG A 12 -15.89 -7.43 8.98
N LEU A 13 -14.86 -6.88 8.34
CA LEU A 13 -13.54 -7.47 8.35
C LEU A 13 -12.89 -7.27 9.73
N PHE A 14 -12.94 -6.04 10.26
CA PHE A 14 -12.39 -5.73 11.57
C PHE A 14 -13.46 -5.82 12.66
N THR A 15 -13.31 -6.82 13.52
CA THR A 15 -14.18 -6.99 14.70
C THR A 15 -13.70 -6.17 15.89
N TRP A 16 -12.38 -5.94 15.98
CA TRP A 16 -11.75 -5.14 17.02
C TRP A 16 -10.38 -4.64 16.56
N VAL A 17 -10.01 -3.42 16.97
CA VAL A 17 -8.67 -2.82 16.78
C VAL A 17 -8.30 -2.11 18.08
N ASN A 18 -7.06 -2.25 18.55
CA ASN A 18 -6.58 -1.50 19.71
C ASN A 18 -6.32 -0.02 19.35
N GLU A 19 -7.31 0.85 19.49
CA GLU A 19 -7.17 2.26 19.09
C GLU A 19 -6.13 3.06 19.89
N GLN A 20 -5.57 2.51 20.98
CA GLN A 20 -4.42 3.13 21.64
C GLN A 20 -3.19 3.24 20.72
N LEU A 21 -3.09 2.37 19.70
CA LEU A 21 -2.03 2.46 18.69
C LEU A 21 -2.10 3.78 17.89
N LEU A 22 -3.30 4.36 17.75
CA LEU A 22 -3.52 5.62 17.03
C LEU A 22 -2.93 6.83 17.76
N ASN A 23 -2.52 6.69 19.03
CA ASN A 23 -1.84 7.74 19.78
C ASN A 23 -0.35 7.86 19.43
N ARG A 24 0.22 6.87 18.73
CA ARG A 24 1.60 6.93 18.23
C ARG A 24 1.75 8.07 17.23
N SER A 25 2.91 8.72 17.23
CA SER A 25 3.13 9.96 16.47
C SER A 25 2.94 9.78 14.97
N THR A 26 3.43 8.67 14.39
CA THR A 26 3.30 8.39 12.95
C THR A 26 1.85 8.14 12.52
N TYR A 27 1.06 7.46 13.36
CA TYR A 27 -0.38 7.26 13.14
C TYR A 27 -1.15 8.57 13.23
N ARG A 28 -0.85 9.43 14.22
CA ARG A 28 -1.46 10.76 14.34
C ARG A 28 -1.13 11.62 13.13
N ALA A 29 0.13 11.66 12.73
CA ALA A 29 0.57 12.42 11.57
C ALA A 29 -0.11 11.93 10.28
N TYR A 30 -0.26 10.61 10.10
CA TYR A 30 -1.07 10.05 9.01
C TYR A 30 -2.53 10.54 9.07
N LEU A 31 -3.18 10.45 10.23
CA LEU A 31 -4.58 10.85 10.41
C LEU A 31 -4.78 12.35 10.15
N ASP A 32 -3.80 13.20 10.46
CA ASP A 32 -3.83 14.64 10.17
C ASP A 32 -3.79 14.95 8.66
N LEU A 33 -3.29 14.02 7.85
CA LEU A 33 -3.29 14.12 6.39
C LEU A 33 -4.61 13.69 5.76
N VAL A 34 -5.35 12.77 6.36
CA VAL A 34 -6.59 12.20 5.78
C VAL A 34 -7.59 13.26 5.29
N PRO A 35 -7.84 14.37 6.03
CA PRO A 35 -8.78 15.41 5.59
C PRO A 35 -8.32 16.25 4.40
N LEU A 36 -7.06 16.16 3.99
CA LEU A 36 -6.50 16.98 2.92
C LEU A 36 -6.84 16.47 1.51
N PHE A 37 -7.31 15.22 1.41
CA PHE A 37 -7.47 14.52 0.12
C PHE A 37 -8.92 14.34 -0.28
N HIS A 38 -9.18 14.38 -1.58
CA HIS A 38 -10.46 14.14 -2.21
C HIS A 38 -10.45 12.82 -2.97
N PRO A 39 -11.16 11.78 -2.49
CA PRO A 39 -11.08 10.45 -3.10
C PRO A 39 -11.64 10.33 -4.53
N GLU A 40 -12.15 11.40 -5.14
CA GLU A 40 -12.60 11.41 -6.52
C GLU A 40 -11.51 11.99 -7.44
N VAL A 41 -10.95 11.16 -8.32
CA VAL A 41 -9.81 11.54 -9.17
C VAL A 41 -10.08 12.66 -10.21
N SER A 42 -11.34 13.07 -10.35
CA SER A 42 -11.76 14.20 -11.22
C SER A 42 -11.76 15.55 -10.50
N ILE A 43 -11.44 15.57 -9.20
CA ILE A 43 -11.30 16.81 -8.43
C ILE A 43 -9.83 17.19 -8.44
N ASP A 44 -9.50 18.33 -9.05
CA ASP A 44 -8.14 18.84 -9.03
C ASP A 44 -7.70 19.18 -7.61
N GLU A 45 -6.49 18.77 -7.26
CA GLU A 45 -5.84 19.11 -6.00
C GLU A 45 -4.68 20.08 -6.26
N ASP A 46 -4.35 20.88 -5.26
CA ASP A 46 -3.09 21.60 -5.17
C ASP A 46 -2.70 21.67 -3.70
N TRP A 47 -1.39 21.69 -3.43
CA TRP A 47 -0.87 21.76 -2.09
C TRP A 47 -0.57 23.21 -1.70
N ASN A 48 -1.44 23.79 -0.88
CA ASN A 48 -1.16 25.09 -0.27
C ASN A 48 -0.06 24.98 0.81
N ALA A 49 0.35 26.13 1.36
CA ALA A 49 1.44 26.19 2.33
C ALA A 49 1.17 25.40 3.62
N GLU A 50 -0.06 25.41 4.13
CA GLU A 50 -0.43 24.69 5.35
C GLU A 50 -0.54 23.17 5.11
N GLU A 51 -1.06 22.76 3.96
CA GLU A 51 -1.07 21.36 3.54
C GLU A 51 0.34 20.81 3.37
N LYS A 52 1.23 21.55 2.68
CA LYS A 52 2.65 21.18 2.55
C LYS A 52 3.30 21.03 3.93
N LYS A 53 3.01 21.93 4.87
CA LYS A 53 3.52 21.84 6.23
C LYS A 53 3.09 20.56 6.93
N LYS A 54 1.82 20.15 6.81
CA LYS A 54 1.32 18.87 7.35
C LYS A 54 1.99 17.67 6.67
N ILE A 55 2.12 17.69 5.34
CA ILE A 55 2.81 16.65 4.57
C ILE A 55 4.25 16.50 5.02
N TYR A 56 4.98 17.61 5.15
CA TYR A 56 6.37 17.58 5.60
C TYR A 56 6.51 17.14 7.06
N ALA A 57 5.56 17.46 7.94
CA ALA A 57 5.52 16.97 9.31
C ALA A 57 5.32 15.44 9.36
N PHE A 58 4.43 14.90 8.53
CA PHE A 58 4.30 13.45 8.37
C PHE A 58 5.60 12.80 7.88
N LEU A 59 6.25 13.38 6.87
CA LEU A 59 7.54 12.91 6.38
C LEU A 59 8.61 12.93 7.48
N ASP A 60 8.67 13.97 8.31
CA ASP A 60 9.61 14.02 9.44
C ASP A 60 9.35 12.89 10.45
N GLU A 61 8.08 12.70 10.84
CA GLU A 61 7.70 11.65 11.79
C GLU A 61 8.11 10.25 11.31
N ILE A 62 7.81 9.90 10.06
CA ILE A 62 8.21 8.60 9.53
C ILE A 62 9.73 8.48 9.37
N MET A 63 10.43 9.55 8.96
CA MET A 63 11.87 9.55 8.73
C MET A 63 12.68 9.42 10.04
N HIS A 64 12.10 9.79 11.17
CA HIS A 64 12.69 9.57 12.49
C HIS A 64 12.63 8.11 12.95
N THR A 65 11.80 7.27 12.33
CA THR A 65 11.65 5.87 12.76
C THR A 65 12.84 5.02 12.35
N LYS A 66 13.12 3.99 13.16
CA LYS A 66 14.16 3.00 12.83
C LYS A 66 13.86 2.26 11.53
N VAL A 67 12.59 1.92 11.29
CA VAL A 67 12.13 1.23 10.08
C VAL A 67 12.52 2.01 8.83
N PHE A 68 12.24 3.32 8.82
CA PHE A 68 12.59 4.18 7.71
C PHE A 68 14.10 4.29 7.51
N ASN A 69 14.88 4.47 8.59
CA ASN A 69 16.33 4.60 8.48
C ASN A 69 16.97 3.31 7.92
N LEU A 70 16.51 2.12 8.32
CA LEU A 70 16.97 0.85 7.73
C LEU A 70 16.70 0.76 6.23
N MET A 71 15.53 1.20 5.78
CA MET A 71 15.20 1.26 4.36
C MET A 71 16.09 2.24 3.60
N TRP A 72 16.31 3.42 4.17
CA TRP A 72 17.15 4.45 3.56
C TRP A 72 18.60 4.01 3.47
N GLU A 73 19.19 3.45 4.54
CA GLU A 73 20.54 2.89 4.56
C GLU A 73 20.74 1.83 3.47
N PHE A 74 19.77 0.94 3.29
CA PHE A 74 19.83 -0.05 2.21
C PHE A 74 19.83 0.60 0.82
N LEU A 75 18.91 1.54 0.58
CA LEU A 75 18.83 2.23 -0.72
C LEU A 75 20.09 3.07 -1.00
N LEU A 76 20.69 3.66 0.05
CA LEU A 76 21.96 4.38 -0.01
C LEU A 76 23.11 3.47 -0.41
N GLU A 77 23.25 2.31 0.25
CA GLU A 77 24.29 1.32 -0.07
C GLU A 77 24.19 0.87 -1.54
N LYS A 78 22.96 0.74 -2.06
CA LYS A 78 22.70 0.41 -3.47
C LYS A 78 22.79 1.61 -4.42
N LYS A 79 23.08 2.82 -3.92
CA LYS A 79 23.17 4.07 -4.69
C LYS A 79 21.89 4.39 -5.47
N LEU A 80 20.73 4.05 -4.88
CA LEU A 80 19.41 4.23 -5.49
C LEU A 80 18.72 5.53 -5.08
N VAL A 81 19.22 6.20 -4.04
CA VAL A 81 18.66 7.44 -3.47
C VAL A 81 19.78 8.40 -3.04
N PRO A 82 19.49 9.71 -2.85
CA PRO A 82 20.46 10.69 -2.38
C PRO A 82 20.94 10.41 -0.94
N GLU A 83 22.23 10.69 -0.69
CA GLU A 83 22.88 10.66 0.63
C GLU A 83 22.44 11.79 1.56
N ASP A 84 22.08 12.94 0.99
CA ASP A 84 21.55 14.04 1.77
C ASP A 84 20.09 13.78 2.17
N LYS A 85 19.80 13.75 3.47
CA LYS A 85 18.44 13.49 4.00
C LYS A 85 17.43 14.52 3.51
N PHE A 86 17.84 15.78 3.34
CA PHE A 86 16.94 16.84 2.88
C PHE A 86 16.57 16.64 1.40
N GLN A 87 17.53 16.32 0.54
CA GLN A 87 17.29 15.91 -0.84
C GLN A 87 16.43 14.65 -0.92
N PHE A 88 16.68 13.66 -0.06
CA PHE A 88 15.86 12.46 -0.02
C PHE A 88 14.42 12.79 0.39
N LYS A 89 14.20 13.65 1.40
CA LYS A 89 12.85 14.12 1.77
C LYS A 89 12.11 14.80 0.62
N ASN A 90 12.80 15.61 -0.18
CA ASN A 90 12.22 16.22 -1.38
C ASN A 90 11.90 15.19 -2.47
N LEU A 91 12.74 14.17 -2.61
CA LEU A 91 12.46 13.04 -3.49
C LEU A 91 11.21 12.29 -3.02
N LEU A 92 11.07 12.01 -1.72
CA LEU A 92 9.88 11.37 -1.16
C LEU A 92 8.63 12.21 -1.38
N PHE A 93 8.71 13.53 -1.16
CA PHE A 93 7.60 14.44 -1.47
C PHE A 93 7.18 14.28 -2.93
N THR A 94 8.14 14.30 -3.85
CA THR A 94 7.86 14.14 -5.29
C THR A 94 7.26 12.75 -5.59
N GLN A 95 7.81 11.69 -5.00
CA GLN A 95 7.39 10.31 -5.25
C GLN A 95 5.97 10.02 -4.75
N TRP A 96 5.64 10.52 -3.56
CA TRP A 96 4.39 10.20 -2.86
C TRP A 96 3.31 11.26 -3.02
N PHE A 97 3.67 12.55 -2.96
CA PHE A 97 2.72 13.66 -2.95
C PHE A 97 2.72 14.46 -4.26
N GLY A 98 3.58 14.11 -5.23
CA GLY A 98 3.53 14.68 -6.56
C GLY A 98 2.21 14.32 -7.26
N LEU A 99 1.47 15.34 -7.69
CA LEU A 99 0.17 15.18 -8.33
C LEU A 99 0.32 14.75 -9.80
N TYR A 100 -0.58 13.86 -10.23
CA TYR A 100 -0.66 13.37 -11.60
C TYR A 100 -2.11 13.11 -12.02
N THR A 101 -2.31 12.93 -13.32
CA THR A 101 -3.64 12.70 -13.89
C THR A 101 -4.02 11.23 -13.98
N ARG A 102 -5.25 10.92 -13.54
CA ARG A 102 -5.93 9.65 -13.80
C ARG A 102 -7.29 9.83 -14.46
N SER A 103 -7.74 11.07 -14.67
CA SER A 103 -9.00 11.36 -15.34
C SER A 103 -8.87 12.61 -16.21
N HIS A 104 -8.80 12.42 -17.52
CA HIS A 104 -8.96 13.46 -18.55
C HIS A 104 -8.21 14.79 -18.32
N GLY A 105 -7.04 14.74 -17.67
CA GLY A 105 -6.20 15.92 -17.43
C GLY A 105 -6.32 16.54 -16.04
N HIS A 106 -7.21 16.03 -15.18
CA HIS A 106 -7.31 16.47 -13.78
C HIS A 106 -6.12 15.99 -12.95
N LEU A 107 -5.46 16.89 -12.23
CA LEU A 107 -4.39 16.63 -11.27
C LEU A 107 -4.98 16.30 -9.88
N GLY A 108 -5.82 15.27 -9.84
CA GLY A 108 -6.53 14.82 -8.63
C GLY A 108 -6.03 13.50 -8.07
N SER A 109 -4.75 13.17 -8.26
CA SER A 109 -4.20 11.90 -7.76
C SER A 109 -2.75 12.03 -7.35
N SER A 110 -2.38 11.36 -6.26
CA SER A 110 -0.98 11.20 -5.81
C SER A 110 -0.67 9.74 -5.45
N GLY A 111 0.61 9.42 -5.22
CA GLY A 111 0.97 8.06 -4.78
C GLY A 111 0.51 7.77 -3.36
N PHE A 112 0.56 8.78 -2.50
CA PHE A 112 0.09 8.71 -1.12
C PHE A 112 -1.42 8.54 -1.07
N GLU A 113 -2.15 9.33 -1.86
CA GLU A 113 -3.60 9.19 -1.96
C GLU A 113 -3.98 7.79 -2.43
N HIS A 114 -3.40 7.34 -3.55
CA HIS A 114 -3.68 6.03 -4.11
C HIS A 114 -3.51 4.89 -3.09
N VAL A 115 -2.43 4.91 -2.30
CA VAL A 115 -2.14 3.84 -1.33
C VAL A 115 -2.86 4.05 0.00
N PHE A 116 -2.67 5.19 0.64
CA PHE A 116 -3.01 5.42 2.05
C PHE A 116 -4.39 6.05 2.28
N ILE A 117 -4.97 6.71 1.27
CA ILE A 117 -6.29 7.36 1.38
C ILE A 117 -7.36 6.56 0.63
N GLY A 118 -6.99 6.06 -0.53
CA GLY A 118 -7.89 5.48 -1.52
C GLY A 118 -8.57 6.53 -2.38
N GLU A 119 -8.69 6.20 -3.65
CA GLU A 119 -9.33 7.02 -4.68
C GLU A 119 -10.24 6.13 -5.55
N TRP A 120 -11.22 6.76 -6.19
CA TRP A 120 -12.11 6.13 -7.15
C TRP A 120 -12.23 6.96 -8.43
N ARG A 121 -12.49 6.23 -9.51
CA ARG A 121 -12.82 6.79 -10.81
C ARG A 121 -14.13 6.18 -11.28
N LYS A 122 -15.11 7.03 -11.59
CA LYS A 122 -16.48 6.62 -11.92
C LYS A 122 -17.07 5.78 -10.78
N HIS A 123 -17.21 4.46 -10.97
CA HIS A 123 -17.77 3.53 -9.98
C HIS A 123 -16.73 2.55 -9.43
N ILE A 124 -15.44 2.75 -9.71
CA ILE A 124 -14.38 1.79 -9.38
C ILE A 124 -13.41 2.42 -8.38
N VAL A 125 -13.14 1.72 -7.28
CA VAL A 125 -12.07 2.08 -6.33
C VAL A 125 -10.74 1.55 -6.85
N GLU A 126 -9.85 2.44 -7.29
CA GLU A 126 -8.58 2.05 -7.90
C GLU A 126 -7.47 1.84 -6.86
N GLY A 127 -7.47 2.63 -5.78
CA GLY A 127 -6.49 2.59 -4.70
C GLY A 127 -7.00 1.94 -3.40
N GLN A 128 -6.60 2.49 -2.25
CA GLN A 128 -6.97 2.05 -0.88
C GLN A 128 -6.29 0.73 -0.49
N HIS A 129 -4.98 0.81 -0.26
CA HIS A 129 -4.11 -0.30 0.07
C HIS A 129 -3.57 -0.22 1.51
N TYR A 130 -4.22 0.55 2.38
CA TYR A 130 -3.85 0.68 3.79
C TYR A 130 -4.98 0.29 4.74
N TRP A 131 -4.68 -0.63 5.67
CA TRP A 131 -5.69 -1.25 6.54
C TRP A 131 -6.38 -0.25 7.47
N LEU A 132 -5.65 0.75 7.99
CA LEU A 132 -6.23 1.70 8.93
C LEU A 132 -7.27 2.59 8.25
N ARG A 133 -7.02 2.96 6.98
CA ARG A 133 -8.00 3.71 6.18
C ARG A 133 -9.26 2.89 5.98
N PHE A 134 -9.10 1.63 5.58
CA PHE A 134 -10.22 0.70 5.44
C PHE A 134 -10.99 0.55 6.75
N TYR A 135 -10.31 0.28 7.86
CA TYR A 135 -10.90 0.15 9.20
C TYR A 135 -11.71 1.39 9.59
N SER A 136 -11.13 2.58 9.40
CA SER A 136 -11.80 3.84 9.74
C SER A 136 -13.09 4.03 8.93
N LEU A 137 -13.05 3.75 7.62
CA LEU A 137 -14.22 3.83 6.73
C LEU A 137 -15.26 2.74 7.05
N GLU A 138 -14.83 1.53 7.39
CA GLU A 138 -15.73 0.43 7.81
C GLU A 138 -16.44 0.79 9.13
N LYS A 139 -15.70 1.33 10.11
CA LYS A 139 -16.25 1.82 11.38
C LYS A 139 -17.30 2.93 11.16
N GLN A 140 -17.11 3.77 10.16
CA GLN A 140 -18.05 4.83 9.76
C GLN A 140 -19.25 4.33 8.94
N GLY A 141 -19.32 3.04 8.61
CA GLY A 141 -20.37 2.48 7.77
C GLY A 141 -20.24 2.84 6.29
N HIS A 142 -19.07 3.28 5.85
CA HIS A 142 -18.79 3.59 4.45
C HIS A 142 -18.29 2.39 3.65
N ILE A 143 -17.84 1.33 4.32
CA ILE A 143 -17.43 0.08 3.67
C ILE A 143 -18.51 -0.97 3.84
N ASN A 144 -18.88 -1.59 2.72
CA ASN A 144 -19.63 -2.84 2.69
C ASN A 144 -18.67 -3.97 2.30
N TYR A 145 -18.12 -4.65 3.28
CA TYR A 145 -17.22 -5.78 3.06
C TYR A 145 -17.97 -7.00 2.51
N LYS A 146 -17.51 -7.54 1.38
CA LYS A 146 -18.19 -8.63 0.66
C LYS A 146 -17.49 -9.99 0.77
N GLY A 147 -16.21 -10.02 1.15
CA GLY A 147 -15.48 -11.26 1.37
C GLY A 147 -13.99 -11.13 1.09
N TRP A 148 -13.27 -12.23 1.28
CA TRP A 148 -11.83 -12.34 1.02
C TRP A 148 -11.54 -13.39 -0.06
N LEU A 149 -10.52 -13.14 -0.87
CA LEU A 149 -9.94 -14.06 -1.84
C LEU A 149 -8.71 -14.76 -1.26
N LEU A 150 -7.92 -14.02 -0.48
CA LEU A 150 -6.83 -14.54 0.34
C LEU A 150 -6.83 -13.81 1.68
N HIS A 151 -6.62 -14.53 2.78
CA HIS A 151 -6.51 -13.91 4.09
C HIS A 151 -5.50 -14.67 4.96
N ASP A 152 -4.38 -14.03 5.25
CA ASP A 152 -3.59 -14.36 6.44
C ASP A 152 -4.01 -13.40 7.54
N LYS A 153 -4.55 -13.92 8.65
CA LYS A 153 -5.17 -13.13 9.72
C LYS A 153 -4.26 -12.05 10.29
N ASN A 154 -2.94 -12.23 10.19
CA ASN A 154 -1.99 -11.37 10.87
C ASN A 154 -1.07 -10.60 9.90
N VAL A 155 -1.07 -10.93 8.60
CA VAL A 155 -0.11 -10.34 7.66
C VAL A 155 -0.80 -9.54 6.56
N ALA A 156 -1.75 -10.13 5.83
CA ALA A 156 -2.31 -9.51 4.64
C ALA A 156 -3.70 -10.04 4.29
N ALA A 157 -4.52 -9.15 3.73
CA ALA A 157 -5.81 -9.50 3.17
C ALA A 157 -5.85 -9.14 1.68
N THR A 158 -6.46 -10.02 0.88
CA THR A 158 -7.00 -9.69 -0.45
C THR A 158 -8.50 -9.84 -0.37
N ILE A 159 -9.23 -8.75 -0.60
CA ILE A 159 -10.66 -8.61 -0.33
C ILE A 159 -11.39 -7.93 -1.48
N HIS A 160 -12.71 -8.04 -1.46
CA HIS A 160 -13.60 -7.29 -2.33
C HIS A 160 -14.69 -6.64 -1.49
N TYR A 161 -15.08 -5.42 -1.84
CA TYR A 161 -15.96 -4.58 -1.02
C TYR A 161 -16.52 -3.43 -1.84
N ASP A 162 -17.52 -2.74 -1.29
CA ASP A 162 -17.91 -1.41 -1.78
C ASP A 162 -17.46 -0.34 -0.79
N TRP A 163 -16.99 0.78 -1.32
CA TRP A 163 -16.85 2.03 -0.59
C TRP A 163 -17.95 2.99 -1.05
N ARG A 164 -18.99 3.13 -0.23
CA ARG A 164 -20.25 3.78 -0.61
C ARG A 164 -20.82 3.14 -1.87
N SER A 165 -20.98 3.89 -2.96
CA SER A 165 -21.46 3.41 -4.27
C SER A 165 -20.34 2.96 -5.22
N HIS A 166 -19.08 2.89 -4.75
CA HIS A 166 -17.92 2.56 -5.56
C HIS A 166 -17.43 1.16 -5.24
N HIS A 167 -17.19 0.36 -6.28
CA HIS A 167 -16.85 -1.04 -6.14
C HIS A 167 -15.33 -1.27 -6.20
N LYS A 168 -14.82 -2.13 -5.31
CA LYS A 168 -13.49 -2.71 -5.43
C LYS A 168 -13.61 -4.22 -5.62
N GLU A 169 -13.39 -4.66 -6.86
CA GLU A 169 -13.44 -6.08 -7.22
C GLU A 169 -12.31 -6.87 -6.56
N ILE A 170 -11.09 -6.30 -6.52
CA ILE A 170 -9.94 -6.88 -5.83
C ILE A 170 -9.12 -5.75 -5.21
N GLY A 171 -9.00 -5.77 -3.88
CA GLY A 171 -8.11 -4.92 -3.11
C GLY A 171 -7.28 -5.73 -2.15
N GLY A 172 -6.13 -5.21 -1.75
CA GLY A 172 -5.35 -5.88 -0.72
C GLY A 172 -4.45 -4.92 0.02
N PHE A 173 -4.17 -5.25 1.28
CA PHE A 173 -3.37 -4.44 2.18
C PHE A 173 -2.70 -5.33 3.22
N LEU A 174 -1.62 -4.82 3.81
CA LEU A 174 -1.00 -5.41 4.98
C LEU A 174 -1.86 -5.12 6.21
N ILE A 175 -2.06 -6.11 7.07
CA ILE A 175 -2.89 -5.98 8.27
C ILE A 175 -2.00 -5.57 9.45
N GLY A 176 -2.36 -4.49 10.14
CA GLY A 176 -1.69 -4.09 11.38
C GLY A 176 -0.33 -3.42 11.22
N SER A 177 0.12 -3.18 10.00
CA SER A 177 1.37 -2.47 9.70
C SER A 177 1.29 -0.98 10.08
N SER A 178 2.43 -0.43 10.49
CA SER A 178 2.55 1.01 10.76
C SER A 178 2.60 1.85 9.48
N PRO A 179 2.23 3.14 9.52
CA PRO A 179 2.38 4.02 8.37
C PRO A 179 3.82 4.02 7.81
N GLU A 180 4.81 4.07 8.70
CA GLU A 180 6.22 4.05 8.35
C GLU A 180 6.67 2.73 7.70
N PHE A 181 6.06 1.59 8.05
CA PHE A 181 6.37 0.29 7.44
C PHE A 181 5.89 0.21 5.99
N ASP A 182 4.59 0.44 5.74
CA ASP A 182 4.03 0.39 4.39
C ASP A 182 4.72 1.42 3.49
N PHE A 183 4.95 2.63 4.02
CA PHE A 183 5.61 3.71 3.28
C PHE A 183 7.04 3.31 2.91
N SER A 184 7.79 2.74 3.86
CA SER A 184 9.17 2.29 3.62
C SER A 184 9.23 1.12 2.64
N LEU A 185 8.38 0.10 2.80
CA LEU A 185 8.33 -1.06 1.92
C LEU A 185 8.04 -0.66 0.46
N PHE A 186 7.04 0.19 0.27
CA PHE A 186 6.66 0.61 -1.08
C PHE A 186 7.68 1.58 -1.70
N THR A 187 8.31 2.44 -0.90
CA THR A 187 9.45 3.28 -1.34
C THR A 187 10.63 2.41 -1.77
N LEU A 188 10.98 1.40 -0.97
CA LEU A 188 12.02 0.42 -1.28
C LEU A 188 11.75 -0.28 -2.61
N CYS A 189 10.56 -0.86 -2.76
CA CYS A 189 10.17 -1.57 -3.97
C CYS A 189 10.21 -0.66 -5.21
N PHE A 190 9.72 0.58 -5.11
CA PHE A 190 9.72 1.51 -6.22
C PHE A 190 11.13 1.91 -6.69
N ASN A 191 12.04 2.13 -5.74
CA ASN A 191 13.41 2.54 -6.05
C ASN A 191 14.28 1.35 -6.48
N ALA A 192 14.13 0.18 -5.85
CA ALA A 192 14.97 -0.99 -6.11
C ALA A 192 14.45 -1.96 -7.18
N LYS A 193 13.13 -2.22 -7.22
CA LYS A 193 12.52 -3.23 -8.11
C LYS A 193 11.09 -2.88 -8.54
N ARG A 194 10.98 -1.86 -9.39
CA ARG A 194 9.72 -1.45 -10.01
C ARG A 194 9.29 -2.37 -11.16
N GLY A 195 8.01 -2.33 -11.50
CA GLY A 195 7.40 -3.15 -12.55
C GLY A 195 6.38 -4.15 -12.00
N GLN A 196 5.73 -4.87 -12.91
CA GLN A 196 4.67 -5.81 -12.59
C GLN A 196 5.23 -7.02 -11.82
N ASN A 197 4.75 -7.21 -10.58
CA ASN A 197 5.19 -8.27 -9.66
C ASN A 197 6.73 -8.35 -9.49
N ALA A 198 7.41 -7.21 -9.65
CA ALA A 198 8.86 -7.14 -9.70
C ALA A 198 9.48 -7.21 -8.30
N CYS A 199 8.85 -6.57 -7.32
CA CYS A 199 9.30 -6.62 -5.93
C CYS A 199 8.59 -7.75 -5.20
N LYS A 200 9.34 -8.81 -4.88
CA LYS A 200 8.85 -9.97 -4.14
C LYS A 200 9.49 -9.97 -2.77
N VAL A 201 8.67 -9.95 -1.73
CA VAL A 201 9.12 -9.90 -0.34
C VAL A 201 8.43 -11.02 0.46
N LEU A 202 9.09 -11.47 1.52
CA LEU A 202 8.53 -12.40 2.49
C LEU A 202 8.35 -11.64 3.81
N ILE A 203 7.12 -11.46 4.22
CA ILE A 203 6.78 -10.80 5.49
C ILE A 203 6.21 -11.90 6.38
N ASP A 204 6.92 -12.26 7.45
CA ASP A 204 6.51 -13.36 8.34
C ASP A 204 6.20 -14.66 7.58
N GLU A 205 7.13 -15.05 6.69
CA GLU A 205 6.99 -16.23 5.80
C GLU A 205 5.85 -16.13 4.78
N PHE A 206 5.11 -15.02 4.77
CA PHE A 206 4.02 -14.77 3.85
C PHE A 206 4.52 -14.03 2.60
N PRO A 207 4.38 -14.62 1.39
CA PRO A 207 4.87 -14.00 0.17
C PRO A 207 3.96 -12.86 -0.29
N ILE A 208 4.55 -11.68 -0.41
CA ILE A 208 3.90 -10.47 -0.91
C ILE A 208 4.57 -10.02 -2.19
N HIS A 209 3.76 -9.74 -3.22
CA HIS A 209 4.21 -9.12 -4.44
C HIS A 209 3.76 -7.67 -4.46
N VAL A 210 4.73 -6.76 -4.52
CA VAL A 210 4.50 -5.33 -4.71
C VAL A 210 4.77 -5.01 -6.16
N THR A 211 3.73 -4.51 -6.83
CA THR A 211 3.83 -3.93 -8.17
C THR A 211 3.91 -2.43 -8.01
N SER A 212 4.90 -1.77 -8.60
CA SER A 212 5.03 -0.31 -8.55
C SER A 212 5.41 0.26 -9.92
N PHE A 213 4.74 1.33 -10.37
CA PHE A 213 5.03 1.96 -11.67
C PHE A 213 5.38 3.44 -11.53
N ARG A 214 6.18 3.96 -12.47
CA ARG A 214 6.31 5.40 -12.74
C ARG A 214 5.17 5.85 -13.63
N ILE A 215 4.63 7.03 -13.39
CA ILE A 215 3.61 7.65 -14.24
C ILE A 215 4.29 8.69 -15.13
N GLU A 216 4.14 8.56 -16.45
CA GLU A 216 4.58 9.55 -17.46
C GLU A 216 6.03 10.03 -17.28
N HIS A 217 6.96 9.10 -17.04
CA HIS A 217 8.38 9.35 -16.74
C HIS A 217 8.68 10.13 -15.45
N LYS A 218 7.65 10.61 -14.74
CA LYS A 218 7.78 11.22 -13.42
C LYS A 218 7.92 10.12 -12.35
N PRO A 219 8.62 10.40 -11.24
CA PRO A 219 8.91 9.39 -10.23
C PRO A 219 7.71 9.11 -9.30
N PHE A 220 6.47 9.20 -9.76
CA PHE A 220 5.29 8.97 -8.94
C PHE A 220 5.08 7.49 -8.65
N ILE A 221 4.67 7.18 -7.43
CA ILE A 221 4.43 5.81 -6.97
C ILE A 221 2.97 5.43 -7.24
N ASN A 222 2.75 4.36 -8.00
CA ASN A 222 1.46 3.68 -8.10
C ASN A 222 1.64 2.22 -7.69
N VAL A 223 1.00 1.76 -6.63
CA VAL A 223 1.25 0.45 -6.02
C VAL A 223 0.03 -0.44 -6.03
N PHE A 224 0.23 -1.67 -6.49
CA PHE A 224 -0.73 -2.76 -6.31
C PHE A 224 -0.07 -3.88 -5.51
N MET A 225 -0.75 -4.31 -4.44
CA MET A 225 -0.35 -5.48 -3.67
C MET A 225 -1.16 -6.69 -4.10
N ASN A 226 -0.49 -7.81 -4.37
CA ASN A 226 -1.15 -9.09 -4.59
C ASN A 226 -0.43 -10.18 -3.78
N SER A 227 -1.19 -10.88 -2.96
CA SER A 227 -0.80 -12.16 -2.38
C SER A 227 -1.26 -13.28 -3.32
N ARG A 228 -0.35 -14.12 -3.81
CA ARG A 228 -0.61 -15.07 -4.92
C ARG A 228 -1.95 -15.81 -4.79
N VAL A 229 -2.91 -15.45 -5.64
CA VAL A 229 -4.04 -16.30 -6.05
C VAL A 229 -4.00 -16.59 -7.56
N LYS A 230 -3.36 -15.74 -8.37
CA LYS A 230 -3.47 -15.81 -9.84
C LYS A 230 -2.82 -17.02 -10.50
N GLU A 231 -1.85 -17.70 -9.89
CA GLU A 231 -1.25 -18.91 -10.50
C GLU A 231 -2.22 -20.10 -10.52
N LYS A 232 -3.25 -20.15 -9.66
CA LYS A 232 -4.25 -21.24 -9.67
C LYS A 232 -5.52 -20.97 -10.49
N PHE A 233 -5.76 -19.73 -10.92
CA PHE A 233 -6.99 -19.37 -11.64
C PHE A 233 -6.83 -19.31 -13.18
N GLN A 234 -5.61 -19.44 -13.70
CA GLN A 234 -5.36 -19.43 -15.15
C GLN A 234 -5.05 -20.81 -15.76
N GLU A 235 -4.88 -21.88 -14.98
CA GLU A 235 -4.61 -23.22 -15.51
C GLU A 235 -5.84 -23.95 -16.10
N ASN A 236 -7.06 -23.43 -15.90
CA ASN A 236 -8.28 -24.13 -16.34
C ASN A 236 -8.95 -23.58 -17.62
N ASN A 237 -8.34 -22.66 -18.37
CA ASN A 237 -8.95 -22.11 -19.59
C ASN A 237 -7.94 -21.71 -20.69
N ALA A 238 -7.03 -22.60 -21.07
CA ALA A 238 -6.33 -22.47 -22.35
C ALA A 238 -5.99 -23.85 -22.94
N VAL A 239 -6.85 -24.29 -23.84
CA VAL A 239 -6.61 -25.37 -24.79
C VAL A 239 -5.87 -24.79 -26.00
N ASN A 240 -4.80 -25.49 -26.38
CA ASN A 240 -4.10 -25.52 -27.68
C ASN A 240 -3.19 -24.37 -28.15
N ASP A 241 -1.99 -24.81 -28.53
CA ASP A 241 -1.07 -24.35 -29.57
C ASP A 241 -0.36 -23.00 -29.44
N ILE A 242 0.96 -23.05 -29.26
CA ILE A 242 1.95 -22.86 -30.34
C ILE A 242 3.36 -23.19 -29.79
N GLN A 243 4.05 -24.10 -30.45
CA GLN A 243 5.49 -24.35 -30.31
C GLN A 243 6.29 -23.17 -30.88
N SER A 244 7.34 -22.74 -30.18
CA SER A 244 8.68 -22.62 -30.79
C SER A 244 9.73 -22.24 -29.73
N ASN A 245 10.79 -23.04 -29.71
CA ASN A 245 12.08 -22.81 -29.05
C ASN A 245 12.60 -21.38 -29.19
N THR A 246 13.20 -20.85 -28.12
CA THR A 246 14.63 -20.50 -28.13
C THR A 246 15.15 -20.29 -26.72
N THR A 247 16.28 -20.94 -26.48
CA THR A 247 17.16 -20.89 -25.31
C THR A 247 17.45 -19.46 -24.84
N GLY A 248 17.11 -19.19 -23.58
CA GLY A 248 17.65 -18.09 -22.79
C GLY A 248 17.67 -18.54 -21.33
N GLN A 249 18.85 -18.83 -20.80
CA GLN A 249 19.05 -19.09 -19.37
C GLN A 249 18.36 -18.00 -18.55
N ILE A 250 17.34 -18.38 -17.78
CA ILE A 250 16.84 -17.53 -16.69
C ILE A 250 17.94 -17.52 -15.64
N THR A 251 18.77 -16.50 -15.68
CA THR A 251 19.70 -16.18 -14.62
C THR A 251 18.86 -15.79 -13.41
N TYR A 252 18.66 -16.73 -12.49
CA TYR A 252 18.19 -16.42 -11.14
C TYR A 252 19.25 -15.53 -10.49
N ILE A 253 19.13 -14.21 -10.62
CA ILE A 253 19.85 -13.28 -9.75
C ILE A 253 19.17 -13.38 -8.39
N CYS A 254 19.60 -14.38 -7.64
CA CYS A 254 19.33 -14.54 -6.23
C CYS A 254 19.94 -13.33 -5.52
N LEU A 255 19.11 -12.32 -5.20
CA LEU A 255 19.49 -11.30 -4.21
C LEU A 255 19.47 -11.99 -2.84
N SER A 256 20.54 -12.72 -2.53
CA SER A 256 20.74 -13.45 -1.28
C SER A 256 20.97 -12.54 -0.06
N THR A 257 20.84 -11.21 -0.21
CA THR A 257 21.00 -10.24 0.89
C THR A 257 19.70 -9.53 1.29
N THR A 258 18.62 -9.68 0.52
CA THR A 258 17.30 -9.08 0.83
C THR A 258 16.47 -9.75 1.94
N PRO A 259 16.59 -11.06 2.26
CA PRO A 259 15.77 -11.67 3.31
C PRO A 259 16.02 -11.06 4.70
N TRP A 260 17.27 -10.70 5.00
CA TRP A 260 17.66 -10.30 6.35
C TRP A 260 17.06 -8.95 6.77
N ILE A 261 16.99 -7.96 5.89
CA ILE A 261 16.47 -6.63 6.26
C ILE A 261 14.97 -6.68 6.49
N ILE A 262 14.22 -7.38 5.63
CA ILE A 262 12.78 -7.54 5.83
C ILE A 262 12.53 -8.32 7.13
N GLU A 263 13.30 -9.38 7.39
CA GLU A 263 13.23 -10.14 8.63
C GLU A 263 13.60 -9.30 9.88
N VAL A 264 14.58 -8.40 9.77
CA VAL A 264 14.97 -7.47 10.85
C VAL A 264 13.88 -6.42 11.09
N VAL A 265 13.28 -5.87 10.04
CA VAL A 265 12.20 -4.88 10.15
C VAL A 265 10.95 -5.52 10.76
N THR A 266 10.54 -6.71 10.30
CA THR A 266 9.37 -7.43 10.85
C THR A 266 9.59 -7.90 12.29
N LYS A 267 10.79 -8.41 12.62
CA LYS A 267 11.14 -8.75 14.01
C LYS A 267 11.14 -7.53 14.92
N TYR A 268 11.58 -6.37 14.45
CA TYR A 268 11.60 -5.15 15.25
C TYR A 268 10.19 -4.62 15.55
N GLU A 269 9.30 -4.57 14.55
CA GLU A 269 7.90 -4.16 14.79
C GLU A 269 7.21 -5.10 15.81
N LYS A 270 7.47 -6.40 15.72
CA LYS A 270 6.97 -7.38 16.70
C LYS A 270 7.56 -7.16 18.09
N GLN A 271 8.86 -6.86 18.21
CA GLN A 271 9.50 -6.59 19.49
C GLN A 271 8.97 -5.31 20.15
N GLU A 272 8.75 -4.24 19.38
CA GLU A 272 8.06 -3.04 19.90
C GLU A 272 6.63 -3.33 20.36
N TYR A 273 5.89 -4.15 19.61
CA TYR A 273 4.52 -4.53 19.98
C TYR A 273 4.47 -5.40 21.25
N GLN A 274 5.40 -6.33 21.42
CA GLN A 274 5.42 -7.26 22.57
C GLN A 274 6.06 -6.66 23.83
N SER A 275 7.09 -5.80 23.69
CA SER A 275 7.77 -5.16 24.83
C SER A 275 6.90 -4.17 25.62
N ARG A 276 5.73 -3.79 25.09
CA ARG A 276 4.80 -2.85 25.72
C ARG A 276 3.51 -3.50 26.22
N LYS A 277 3.48 -4.85 26.32
CA LYS A 277 2.39 -5.64 26.94
C LYS A 277 2.56 -5.90 28.44
N CYS A 278 3.50 -5.23 29.12
CA CYS A 278 3.64 -5.24 30.57
C CYS A 278 3.11 -3.92 31.16
#